data_AF-A0A2V9SZD2-F1
#
_entry.id   AF-A0A2V9SZD2-F1
#
_cell.length_a   1.000
_cell.length_b   1.000
_cell.length_c   1.000
_cell.angle_alpha   90.00
_cell.angle_beta   90.00
_cell.angle_gamma   90.00
#
_symmetry.space_group_name_H-M   'P 1'
#
loop_
_entity.id
_entity.type
_entity.pdbx_description
1 polymer ?
#
loop_
_entity_poly.entity_id
_entity_poly.type
_entity_poly.pdbx_seq_one_letter_code
_entity_poly.pdbx_strand_id
1 'polypeptide(L)'
;MRRRSLIGFIATIQFVLFLTHFLLYETWAFSPAGSNTHGELWIKLLFGFLSVSFVSASLLAFRYTNAALRAFYRAAAVWLGLLSFLFVAAVSSWIIFGVAQLAGLDVNFHRTVEVLFGVAVVAGLYGVFNANWTRITRTTVRLANLPEAWRGRRAALISDVHLGHVRNGSFLRRMVAKILREEPDAIFI
;
A
#
# COMPACT_ATOMS: atom_id res chain seq x y z
N MET A 1 -1.25 -22.21 -14.99
CA MET A 1 0.07 -22.26 -14.30
C MET A 1 0.25 -23.65 -13.70
N ARG A 2 1.40 -24.32 -13.89
CA ARG A 2 1.68 -25.60 -13.20
C ARG A 2 1.76 -25.36 -11.69
N ARG A 3 1.17 -26.22 -10.85
CA ARG A 3 1.18 -26.08 -9.37
C ARG A 3 2.56 -25.74 -8.78
N ARG A 4 3.64 -26.26 -9.36
CA ARG A 4 5.02 -25.95 -8.96
C ARG A 4 5.40 -24.47 -9.11
N SER A 5 4.94 -23.78 -10.16
CA SER A 5 5.26 -22.35 -10.34
C SER A 5 4.49 -21.46 -9.36
N LEU A 6 3.27 -21.85 -8.98
CA LEU A 6 2.49 -21.11 -7.98
C LEU A 6 3.12 -21.20 -6.59
N ILE A 7 3.58 -22.38 -6.20
CA ILE A 7 4.26 -22.58 -4.91
C ILE A 7 5.54 -21.74 -4.85
N GLY A 8 6.36 -21.78 -5.92
CA GLY A 8 7.58 -20.96 -6.01
C GLY A 8 7.30 -19.46 -5.91
N PHE A 9 6.24 -18.99 -6.59
CA PHE A 9 5.81 -17.60 -6.52
C PHE A 9 5.39 -17.18 -5.09
N ILE A 10 4.55 -17.98 -4.42
CA ILE A 10 4.11 -17.71 -3.05
C ILE A 10 5.31 -17.71 -2.09
N ALA A 11 6.22 -18.68 -2.22
CA ALA A 11 7.41 -18.77 -1.39
C ALA A 11 8.32 -17.54 -1.57
N THR A 12 8.49 -17.07 -2.80
CA THR A 12 9.29 -15.87 -3.11
C THR A 12 8.69 -14.62 -2.46
N ILE A 13 7.38 -14.40 -2.61
CA ILE A 13 6.70 -13.27 -1.97
C ILE A 13 6.81 -13.36 -0.45
N GLN A 14 6.55 -14.54 0.12
CA GLN A 14 6.60 -14.72 1.57
C GLN A 14 8.01 -14.48 2.12
N PHE A 15 9.05 -14.89 1.39
CA PHE A 15 10.43 -14.62 1.74
C PHE A 15 10.74 -13.12 1.75
N VAL A 16 10.34 -12.39 0.71
CA VAL A 16 10.53 -10.92 0.63
C VAL A 16 9.79 -10.21 1.76
N LEU A 17 8.54 -10.61 2.05
CA LEU A 17 7.77 -10.06 3.16
C LEU A 17 8.44 -10.34 4.50
N PHE A 18 8.93 -11.55 4.73
CA PHE A 18 9.63 -11.90 5.96
C PHE A 18 10.89 -11.06 6.14
N LEU A 19 11.72 -10.93 5.11
CA LEU A 19 12.94 -10.13 5.14
C LEU A 19 12.64 -8.64 5.41
N THR A 20 11.56 -8.12 4.82
CA THR A 20 11.13 -6.73 5.04
C THR A 20 10.72 -6.50 6.50
N HIS A 21 9.93 -7.41 7.08
CA HIS A 21 9.52 -7.32 8.49
C HIS A 21 10.69 -7.52 9.45
N PHE A 22 11.63 -8.39 9.09
CA PHE A 22 12.87 -8.59 9.83
C PHE A 22 13.72 -7.31 9.84
N LEU A 23 13.92 -6.66 8.68
CA LEU A 23 14.63 -5.39 8.59
C LEU A 23 13.98 -4.31 9.47
N LEU A 24 12.65 -4.23 9.47
CA LEU A 24 11.90 -3.30 10.31
C LEU A 24 12.12 -3.55 11.80
N TYR A 25 12.08 -4.82 12.21
CA TYR A 25 12.38 -5.22 13.59
C TYR A 25 13.81 -4.85 13.99
N GLU A 26 14.80 -5.21 13.17
CA GLU A 26 16.21 -4.89 13.43
C GLU A 26 16.44 -3.38 13.48
N THR A 27 15.82 -2.62 12.58
CA THR A 27 15.93 -1.15 12.57
C THR A 27 15.33 -0.54 13.84
N TRP A 28 14.22 -1.08 14.35
CA TRP A 28 13.62 -0.61 15.59
C TRP A 28 14.44 -1.01 16.82
N ALA A 29 14.98 -2.23 16.84
CA ALA A 29 15.69 -2.80 17.97
C ALA A 29 17.17 -2.39 18.05
N PHE A 30 17.74 -1.84 16.97
CA PHE A 30 19.15 -1.49 16.91
C PHE A 30 19.51 -0.39 17.91
N SER A 31 20.52 -0.67 18.75
CA SER A 31 21.12 0.28 19.67
C SER A 31 22.65 0.26 19.49
N PRO A 32 23.27 1.37 19.08
CA PRO A 32 24.73 1.47 18.95
C PRO A 32 25.47 1.24 20.28
N ALA A 33 24.83 1.57 21.41
CA ALA A 33 25.44 1.58 22.74
C ALA A 33 25.34 0.24 23.50
N GLY A 34 24.84 -0.83 22.86
CA GLY A 34 24.76 -2.16 23.49
C GLY A 34 23.77 -2.24 24.66
N SER A 35 22.90 -1.24 24.85
CA SER A 35 21.77 -1.37 25.76
C SER A 35 20.83 -2.42 25.19
N ASN A 36 20.79 -3.62 25.80
CA ASN A 36 19.84 -4.67 25.45
C ASN A 36 18.41 -4.18 25.73
N THR A 37 17.83 -3.43 24.80
CA THR A 37 16.38 -3.38 24.64
C THR A 37 15.98 -4.78 24.25
N HIS A 38 15.68 -5.61 25.25
CA HIS A 38 15.05 -6.90 25.05
C HIS A 38 13.79 -6.64 24.24
N GLY A 39 13.87 -6.82 22.92
CA GLY A 39 12.70 -6.72 22.07
C GLY A 39 11.73 -7.77 22.57
N GLU A 40 10.69 -7.33 23.27
CA GLU A 40 9.72 -8.20 23.93
C GLU A 40 9.27 -9.25 22.92
N LEU A 41 9.20 -10.51 23.35
CA LEU A 41 8.79 -11.64 22.51
C LEU A 41 7.51 -11.30 21.72
N TRP A 42 6.61 -10.52 22.31
CA TRP A 42 5.40 -10.01 21.69
C TRP A 42 5.62 -9.19 20.42
N ILE A 43 6.65 -8.34 20.35
CA ILE A 43 6.99 -7.57 19.15
C ILE A 43 7.39 -8.52 18.03
N LYS A 44 8.24 -9.51 18.32
CA LYS A 44 8.65 -10.52 17.33
C LYS A 44 7.46 -11.32 16.82
N LEU A 45 6.57 -11.74 17.71
CA LEU A 45 5.34 -12.46 17.35
C LEU A 45 4.41 -11.58 16.50
N LEU A 46 4.29 -10.30 16.83
CA LEU A 46 3.48 -9.34 16.07
C LEU A 46 4.01 -9.17 14.64
N PHE A 47 5.30 -8.88 14.46
CA PHE A 47 5.92 -8.78 13.13
C PHE A 47 5.85 -10.10 12.36
N GLY A 48 6.02 -11.23 13.04
CA GLY A 48 5.84 -12.56 12.45
C GLY A 48 4.42 -12.76 11.91
N PHE A 49 3.39 -12.48 12.70
CA PHE A 49 1.99 -12.56 12.28
C PHE A 49 1.70 -11.61 11.10
N LEU A 50 2.15 -10.35 11.21
CA LEU A 50 1.96 -9.35 10.17
C LEU A 50 2.61 -9.76 8.84
N SER A 51 3.77 -10.43 8.88
CA SER A 51 4.50 -10.90 7.70
C SER A 51 3.77 -11.97 6.88
N VAL A 52 2.92 -12.78 7.52
CA VAL A 52 2.13 -13.83 6.85
C VAL A 52 0.71 -13.38 6.54
N SER A 53 0.22 -12.35 7.23
CA SER A 53 -1.19 -11.90 7.18
C SER A 53 -1.72 -11.68 5.77
N PHE A 54 -0.97 -10.99 4.91
CA PHE A 54 -1.42 -10.64 3.55
C PHE A 54 -1.49 -11.85 2.61
N VAL A 55 -0.48 -12.73 2.64
CA VAL A 55 -0.47 -13.95 1.81
C VAL A 55 -1.59 -14.87 2.26
N SER A 56 -1.73 -15.10 3.57
CA SER A 56 -2.83 -15.90 4.12
C SER A 56 -4.19 -15.32 3.75
N ALA A 57 -4.40 -14.01 3.94
CA ALA A 57 -5.65 -13.35 3.57
C ALA A 57 -5.96 -13.50 2.08
N SER A 58 -4.95 -13.36 1.21
CA SER A 58 -5.10 -13.50 -0.24
C SER A 58 -5.49 -14.93 -0.63
N LEU A 59 -4.84 -15.94 -0.05
CA LEU A 59 -5.16 -17.34 -0.30
C LEU A 59 -6.58 -17.70 0.18
N LEU A 60 -6.98 -17.22 1.35
CA LEU A 60 -8.35 -17.44 1.85
C LEU A 60 -9.40 -16.74 0.98
N ALA A 61 -9.11 -15.51 0.53
CA ALA A 61 -10.01 -14.71 -0.31
C ALA A 61 -10.29 -15.34 -1.69
N PHE A 62 -9.43 -16.26 -2.17
CA PHE A 62 -9.73 -17.04 -3.38
C PHE A 62 -10.82 -18.09 -3.15
N ARG A 63 -10.99 -18.58 -1.92
CA ARG A 63 -11.88 -19.72 -1.63
C ARG A 63 -13.16 -19.33 -0.91
N TYR A 64 -13.12 -18.26 -0.11
CA TYR A 64 -14.23 -17.86 0.74
C TYR A 64 -14.56 -16.38 0.55
N THR A 65 -15.84 -16.05 0.65
CA THR A 65 -16.33 -14.67 0.61
C THR A 65 -17.27 -14.42 1.78
N ASN A 66 -16.74 -13.84 2.85
CA ASN A 66 -17.52 -13.44 4.02
C ASN A 66 -17.05 -12.08 4.55
N ALA A 67 -17.86 -11.43 5.39
CA ALA A 67 -17.59 -10.08 5.87
C ALA A 67 -16.30 -10.00 6.72
N ALA A 68 -16.06 -10.99 7.58
CA ALA A 68 -14.88 -11.05 8.42
C ALA A 68 -13.59 -11.18 7.58
N LEU A 69 -13.58 -12.08 6.60
CA LEU A 69 -12.45 -12.26 5.69
C LEU A 69 -12.21 -11.03 4.81
N ARG A 70 -13.26 -10.33 4.38
CA ARG A 70 -13.12 -9.04 3.68
C ARG A 70 -12.46 -7.99 4.56
N ALA A 71 -12.85 -7.90 5.83
CA ALA A 71 -12.22 -6.99 6.78
C ALA A 71 -10.76 -7.37 7.03
N PHE A 72 -10.46 -8.65 7.24
CA PHE A 72 -9.10 -9.17 7.40
C PHE A 72 -8.22 -8.89 6.18
N TYR A 73 -8.71 -9.19 4.97
CA TYR A 73 -8.01 -8.88 3.73
C TYR A 73 -7.75 -7.38 3.56
N ARG A 74 -8.75 -6.54 3.85
CA ARG A 74 -8.59 -5.08 3.79
C ARG A 74 -7.55 -4.58 4.78
N ALA A 75 -7.56 -5.09 6.01
CA ALA A 75 -6.57 -4.75 7.03
C ALA A 75 -5.16 -5.18 6.59
N ALA A 76 -5.00 -6.41 6.10
CA ALA A 76 -3.73 -6.92 5.61
C ALA A 76 -3.22 -6.17 4.37
N ALA A 77 -4.10 -5.77 3.45
CA ALA A 77 -3.73 -4.96 2.29
C ALA A 77 -3.33 -3.53 2.67
N VAL A 78 -4.03 -2.91 3.63
CA VAL A 78 -3.64 -1.60 4.19
C VAL A 78 -2.30 -1.71 4.90
N TRP A 79 -2.08 -2.77 5.69
CA TRP A 79 -0.81 -3.06 6.32
C TRP A 79 0.31 -3.20 5.29
N LEU A 80 0.11 -3.96 4.21
CA LEU A 80 1.11 -4.09 3.13
C LEU A 80 1.44 -2.73 2.49
N GLY A 81 0.44 -1.87 2.29
CA GLY A 81 0.64 -0.50 1.81
C GLY A 81 1.51 0.30 2.78
N LEU A 82 1.17 0.28 4.08
CA LEU A 82 1.93 0.96 5.13
C LEU A 82 3.38 0.42 5.26
N LEU A 83 3.55 -0.90 5.14
CA LEU A 83 4.84 -1.58 5.16
C LEU A 83 5.80 -0.99 4.11
N SER A 84 5.30 -0.60 2.94
CA SER A 84 6.14 0.00 1.89
C SER A 84 6.76 1.33 2.32
N PHE A 85 6.00 2.20 3.00
CA PHE A 85 6.51 3.46 3.54
C PHE A 85 7.48 3.22 4.69
N LEU A 86 7.16 2.27 5.58
CA LEU A 86 8.01 1.88 6.69
C LEU A 86 9.34 1.28 6.21
N PHE A 87 9.33 0.49 5.14
CA PHE A 87 10.53 -0.03 4.52
C PHE A 87 11.44 1.09 3.97
N VAL A 88 10.86 2.06 3.26
CA VAL A 88 11.61 3.23 2.77
C VAL A 88 12.20 4.03 3.94
N ALA A 89 11.44 4.22 5.02
CA ALA A 89 11.93 4.89 6.23
C ALA A 89 13.07 4.12 6.90
N ALA A 90 12.98 2.78 6.98
CA ALA A 90 14.04 1.94 7.54
C ALA A 90 15.33 2.07 6.75
N VAL A 91 15.27 1.89 5.42
CA VAL A 91 16.42 2.06 4.53
C VAL A 91 17.01 3.45 4.65
N SER A 92 16.16 4.49 4.67
CA SER A 92 16.60 5.88 4.81
C SER A 92 17.31 6.12 6.15
N SER A 93 16.83 5.52 7.25
CA SER A 93 17.44 5.63 8.57
C SER A 93 18.88 5.10 8.57
N TRP A 94 19.10 3.93 7.96
CA TRP A 94 20.43 3.34 7.82
C TRP A 94 21.36 4.17 6.93
N ILE A 95 20.86 4.72 5.81
CA ILE A 95 21.64 5.59 4.94
C ILE A 95 22.07 6.85 5.67
N ILE A 96 21.13 7.54 6.35
CA ILE A 96 21.41 8.76 7.11
C ILE A 96 22.46 8.48 8.19
N PHE A 97 22.29 7.40 8.94
CA PHE A 97 23.24 7.00 9.97
C PHE A 97 24.63 6.67 9.40
N GLY A 98 24.70 5.89 8.32
CA GLY A 98 25.96 5.54 7.68
C GLY A 98 26.70 6.77 7.14
N VAL A 99 25.99 7.69 6.49
CA VAL A 99 26.57 8.94 5.98
C VAL A 99 27.05 9.83 7.13
N ALA A 100 26.27 9.96 8.21
CA ALA A 100 26.65 10.73 9.38
C ALA A 100 27.94 10.18 10.03
N GLN A 101 28.04 8.87 10.19
CA GLN A 101 29.25 8.21 10.70
C GLN A 101 30.47 8.48 9.82
N LEU A 102 30.34 8.39 8.49
CA LEU A 102 31.42 8.71 7.56
C LEU A 102 31.84 10.19 7.60
N ALA A 103 30.90 11.09 7.91
CA ALA A 103 31.14 12.51 8.06
C ALA A 103 31.68 12.90 9.47
N GLY A 104 31.81 11.95 10.39
CA GLY A 104 32.19 12.21 11.78
C GLY A 104 31.14 12.98 12.59
N LEU A 105 29.87 12.92 12.18
CA LEU A 105 28.75 13.56 12.87
C LEU A 105 28.11 12.60 13.86
N ASP A 106 27.84 13.09 15.08
CA ASP A 106 27.10 12.33 16.08
C ASP A 106 25.58 12.48 15.84
N VAL A 107 24.99 11.47 15.21
CA VAL A 107 23.54 11.40 14.95
C VAL A 107 22.92 10.32 15.80
N ASN A 108 21.90 10.69 16.57
CA ASN A 108 21.10 9.74 17.32
C ASN A 108 20.24 8.89 16.36
N PHE A 109 20.61 7.61 16.23
CA PHE A 109 19.91 6.65 15.37
C PHE A 109 18.45 6.48 15.76
N HIS A 110 18.15 6.35 17.06
CA HIS A 110 16.81 6.10 17.55
C HIS A 110 15.86 7.26 17.22
N ARG A 111 16.29 8.50 17.49
CA ARG A 111 15.51 9.69 17.11
C ARG A 111 15.28 9.76 15.60
N THR A 112 16.27 9.37 14.79
CA THR A 112 16.13 9.35 13.32
C THR A 112 15.06 8.35 12.90
N VAL A 113 15.10 7.13 13.44
CA VAL A 113 14.10 6.07 13.19
C VAL A 113 12.71 6.51 13.64
N GLU A 114 12.56 7.04 14.87
CA GLU A 114 11.29 7.53 15.41
C GLU A 114 10.63 8.56 14.50
N VAL A 115 11.42 9.56 14.06
CA VAL A 115 10.93 10.62 13.16
C VAL A 115 10.52 10.04 11.82
N LEU A 116 11.38 9.22 11.18
CA LEU A 116 11.10 8.69 9.86
C LEU A 116 9.95 7.68 9.85
N PHE A 117 9.84 6.84 10.88
CA PHE A 117 8.71 5.92 11.04
C PHE A 117 7.43 6.69 11.31
N GLY A 118 7.47 7.72 12.16
CA GLY A 118 6.33 8.61 12.39
C GLY A 118 5.83 9.25 11.09
N VAL A 119 6.75 9.81 10.28
CA VAL A 119 6.42 10.38 8.96
C VAL A 119 5.86 9.31 8.03
N ALA A 120 6.44 8.11 7.99
CA ALA A 120 5.96 7.01 7.16
C ALA A 120 4.55 6.55 7.55
N VAL A 121 4.23 6.51 8.84
CA VAL A 121 2.88 6.20 9.34
C VAL A 121 1.89 7.28 8.91
N VAL A 122 2.22 8.55 9.11
CA VAL A 122 1.36 9.67 8.70
C VAL A 122 1.14 9.65 7.18
N ALA A 123 2.19 9.45 6.39
CA ALA A 123 2.12 9.36 4.94
C ALA A 123 1.28 8.15 4.48
N GLY A 124 1.45 6.99 5.12
CA GLY A 124 0.68 5.79 4.83
C GLY A 124 -0.81 5.97 5.13
N LEU A 125 -1.15 6.55 6.29
CA LEU A 125 -2.53 6.88 6.65
C LEU A 125 -3.13 7.89 5.67
N TYR A 126 -2.39 8.95 5.35
CA TYR A 126 -2.79 9.91 4.33
C TYR A 126 -3.04 9.24 2.97
N GLY A 127 -2.17 8.31 2.57
CA GLY A 127 -2.33 7.51 1.36
C GLY A 127 -3.64 6.72 1.34
N VAL A 128 -4.02 6.09 2.45
CA VAL A 128 -5.31 5.38 2.57
C VAL A 128 -6.48 6.34 2.41
N PHE A 129 -6.46 7.50 3.06
CA PHE A 129 -7.53 8.50 2.92
C PHE A 129 -7.62 9.04 1.50
N ASN A 130 -6.48 9.43 0.92
CA ASN A 130 -6.38 9.96 -0.43
C ASN A 130 -6.86 8.95 -1.48
N ALA A 131 -6.51 7.66 -1.34
CA ALA A 131 -6.93 6.59 -2.25
C ALA A 131 -8.45 6.30 -2.20
N ASN A 132 -9.11 6.63 -1.10
CA ASN A 132 -10.57 6.52 -0.96
C ASN A 132 -11.30 7.75 -1.51
N TRP A 133 -10.60 8.85 -1.79
CA TRP A 133 -11.19 10.09 -2.28
C TRP A 133 -11.32 10.10 -3.81
N THR A 134 -12.45 9.62 -4.34
CA THR A 134 -12.72 9.65 -5.78
C THR A 134 -13.01 11.09 -6.27
N ARG A 135 -12.19 11.59 -7.21
CA ARG A 135 -12.30 12.91 -7.83
C ARG A 135 -12.75 12.77 -9.30
N ILE A 136 -13.50 13.77 -9.79
CA ILE A 136 -13.79 13.93 -11.21
C ILE A 136 -12.76 14.88 -11.79
N THR A 137 -12.01 14.41 -12.78
CA THR A 137 -11.08 15.23 -13.56
C THR A 137 -11.72 15.55 -14.90
N ARG A 138 -11.80 16.84 -15.25
CA ARG A 138 -12.34 17.29 -16.53
C ARG A 138 -11.20 17.78 -17.39
N THR A 139 -11.03 17.16 -18.55
CA THR A 139 -9.99 17.52 -19.52
C THR A 139 -10.64 17.80 -20.86
N THR A 140 -10.42 19.01 -21.39
CA THR A 140 -10.86 19.34 -22.74
C THR A 140 -9.87 18.75 -23.74
N VAL A 141 -10.31 17.72 -24.47
CA VAL A 141 -9.51 17.10 -25.53
C VAL A 141 -9.73 17.87 -26.84
N ARG A 142 -8.65 18.39 -27.43
CA ARG A 142 -8.68 19.04 -28.75
C ARG A 142 -8.12 18.08 -29.79
N LEU A 143 -8.94 17.69 -30.76
CA LEU A 143 -8.54 16.80 -31.85
C LEU A 143 -8.67 17.55 -33.18
N ALA A 144 -7.63 17.52 -34.01
CA ALA A 144 -7.57 18.26 -35.27
C ALA A 144 -8.69 17.88 -36.25
N ASN A 145 -9.07 16.59 -36.26
CA ASN A 145 -10.08 16.04 -37.17
C ASN A 145 -11.32 15.55 -36.41
N LEU A 146 -11.74 16.26 -35.35
CA LEU A 146 -12.93 15.87 -34.58
C LEU A 146 -14.19 16.03 -35.45
N PRO A 147 -14.99 14.97 -35.67
CA PRO A 147 -16.25 15.08 -36.39
C PRO A 147 -17.18 16.10 -35.73
N GLU A 148 -17.95 16.84 -36.52
CA GLU A 148 -18.84 17.90 -36.01
C GLU A 148 -19.84 17.37 -34.98
N ALA A 149 -20.35 16.14 -35.16
CA ALA A 149 -21.25 15.47 -34.22
C ALA A 149 -20.69 15.35 -32.78
N TRP A 150 -19.36 15.35 -32.63
CA TRP A 150 -18.66 15.24 -31.36
C TRP A 150 -18.20 16.59 -30.78
N ARG A 151 -18.37 17.70 -31.49
CA ARG A 151 -18.02 19.03 -30.97
C ARG A 151 -18.94 19.40 -29.81
N GLY A 152 -18.35 19.80 -28.68
CA GLY A 152 -19.10 20.17 -27.47
C GLY A 152 -19.66 18.99 -26.67
N ARG A 153 -19.44 17.75 -27.12
CA ARG A 153 -19.86 16.54 -26.39
C ARG A 153 -18.97 16.25 -25.21
N ARG A 154 -19.54 15.63 -24.19
CA ARG A 154 -18.85 15.18 -22.98
C ARG A 154 -18.82 13.66 -22.95
N ALA A 155 -17.62 13.10 -22.86
CA ALA A 155 -17.42 11.68 -22.66
C ALA A 155 -16.90 11.42 -21.24
N ALA A 156 -17.45 10.39 -20.59
CA ALA A 156 -16.88 9.85 -19.36
C ALA A 156 -16.00 8.64 -19.71
N LEU A 157 -14.75 8.65 -19.23
CA LEU A 157 -13.84 7.51 -19.32
C LEU A 157 -13.71 6.86 -17.95
N ILE A 158 -13.96 5.57 -17.91
CA ILE A 158 -13.74 4.69 -16.77
C ILE A 158 -12.66 3.71 -17.22
N SER A 159 -11.67 3.45 -16.38
CA SER A 159 -10.70 2.38 -16.64
C SER A 159 -10.24 1.78 -15.31
N ASP A 160 -9.67 0.57 -15.36
CA ASP A 160 -8.92 -0.06 -14.26
C ASP A 160 -9.65 -0.10 -12.91
N VAL A 161 -10.98 -0.23 -12.92
CA VAL A 161 -11.80 -0.21 -11.69
C VAL A 161 -11.43 -1.34 -10.72
N HIS A 162 -10.90 -2.45 -11.24
CA HIS A 162 -10.38 -3.62 -10.50
C HIS A 162 -11.20 -3.95 -9.25
N LEU A 163 -12.43 -4.40 -9.47
CA LEU A 163 -13.34 -4.76 -8.39
C LEU A 163 -12.86 -6.01 -7.66
N GLY A 164 -13.05 -6.03 -6.35
CA GLY A 164 -12.64 -7.14 -5.50
C GLY A 164 -13.00 -6.92 -4.03
N HIS A 165 -12.20 -7.50 -3.15
CA HIS A 165 -12.45 -7.51 -1.70
C HIS A 165 -12.35 -6.10 -1.07
N VAL A 166 -11.56 -5.21 -1.66
CA VAL A 166 -11.39 -3.81 -1.19
C VAL A 166 -12.40 -2.87 -1.85
N ARG A 167 -12.44 -2.83 -3.20
CA ARG A 167 -13.37 -2.02 -3.98
C ARG A 167 -14.51 -2.90 -4.50
N ASN A 168 -15.69 -2.77 -3.89
CA ASN A 168 -16.84 -3.63 -4.15
C ASN A 168 -17.96 -2.91 -4.93
N GLY A 169 -19.10 -3.58 -5.13
CA GLY A 169 -20.25 -3.02 -5.84
C GLY A 169 -20.79 -1.71 -5.26
N SER A 170 -20.63 -1.45 -3.96
CA SER A 170 -21.01 -0.15 -3.38
C SER A 170 -20.12 0.99 -3.86
N PHE A 171 -18.82 0.72 -4.05
CA PHE A 171 -17.88 1.67 -4.61
C PHE A 171 -18.22 1.97 -6.07
N LEU A 172 -18.50 0.93 -6.87
CA LEU A 172 -18.94 1.10 -8.25
C LEU A 172 -20.22 1.93 -8.34
N ARG A 173 -21.23 1.63 -7.51
CA ARG A 173 -22.48 2.42 -7.48
C ARG A 173 -22.25 3.90 -7.18
N ARG A 174 -21.38 4.22 -6.21
CA ARG A 174 -21.02 5.62 -5.90
C ARG A 174 -20.28 6.29 -7.07
N MET A 175 -19.41 5.55 -7.76
CA MET A 175 -18.68 6.05 -8.93
C MET A 175 -19.64 6.34 -10.09
N VAL A 176 -20.51 5.39 -10.43
CA VAL A 176 -21.53 5.55 -11.48
C VAL A 176 -22.44 6.73 -11.17
N ALA A 177 -22.90 6.88 -9.93
CA ALA A 177 -23.70 8.02 -9.52
C ALA A 177 -22.98 9.37 -9.69
N LYS A 178 -21.66 9.43 -9.47
CA LYS A 178 -20.85 10.64 -9.75
C LYS A 178 -20.74 10.91 -11.24
N ILE A 179 -20.55 9.88 -12.05
CA ILE A 179 -20.40 9.99 -13.51
C ILE A 179 -21.70 10.47 -14.15
N LEU A 180 -22.84 9.89 -13.78
CA LEU A 180 -24.13 10.26 -14.36
C LEU A 180 -24.54 11.71 -14.04
N ARG A 181 -24.06 12.28 -12.92
CA ARG A 181 -24.25 13.70 -12.58
C ARG A 181 -23.49 14.66 -13.51
N GLU A 182 -22.50 14.16 -14.25
CA GLU A 182 -21.79 14.96 -15.25
C GLU A 182 -22.52 15.02 -16.58
N GLU A 183 -23.66 14.31 -16.72
CA GLU A 183 -24.46 14.23 -17.95
C GLU A 183 -23.61 13.92 -19.20
N PRO A 184 -22.82 12.83 -19.20
CA PRO A 184 -22.00 12.49 -20.36
C PRO A 184 -22.89 12.01 -21.52
N ASP A 185 -22.54 12.42 -22.74
CA ASP A 185 -23.13 11.92 -23.99
C ASP A 185 -22.68 10.49 -24.32
N ALA A 186 -21.53 10.07 -23.79
CA ALA A 186 -20.97 8.73 -23.97
C ALA A 186 -20.15 8.28 -22.77
N ILE A 187 -20.15 6.98 -22.51
CA ILE A 187 -19.34 6.34 -21.46
C ILE A 187 -18.44 5.30 -22.10
N PHE A 188 -17.13 5.44 -21.88
CA PHE A 188 -16.10 4.47 -22.25
C PHE A 188 -15.60 3.76 -21.00
N ILE A 189 -15.40 2.44 -21.08
CA ILE A 189 -14.97 1.56 -19.97
C ILE A 189 -13.76 0.73 -20.42
#